data_AF-A0A9D4IJA3-F1
#
_entry.id   AF-A0A9D4IJA3-F1
#
_cell.length_a   1.000
_cell.length_b   1.000
_cell.length_c   1.000
_cell.angle_alpha   90.00
_cell.angle_beta   90.00
_cell.angle_gamma   90.00
#
_symmetry.space_group_name_H-M   'P 1'
#
loop_
_entity.id
_entity.type
_entity.pdbx_description
1 polymer ?
#
loop_
_entity_poly.entity_id
_entity_poly.type
_entity_poly.pdbx_seq_one_letter_code
_entity_poly.pdbx_strand_id
1 'polypeptide(L)'
;MTLRYIRVNIDALVRKSLLLKKAYVQQALCSPSRTSFLTSRRPDTTHVYDLETYWRKVSGNFTTIPQYFKKHGRLTASIGKIFHPVGDSHDDAPFSWTDPYIMPRASRYEVSEISWMYLNDSQLLNDPLVDDKIAKAAVSALQNFATGGKYANRPFFLASIVTGTRSGSNSLTSSTGRIGQEITARNCTTTRRTPTRITTWRPTTRLQIL
;
A
#
# COMPACT_ATOMS: atom_id res chain seq x y z
N MET A 1 22.86 -20.08 -18.27
CA MET A 1 21.91 -20.55 -17.26
C MET A 1 21.25 -19.33 -16.64
N THR A 2 20.00 -19.03 -16.99
CA THR A 2 19.30 -17.83 -16.51
C THR A 2 18.66 -18.17 -15.16
N LEU A 3 19.08 -17.51 -14.08
CA LEU A 3 18.42 -17.62 -12.78
C LEU A 3 16.96 -17.20 -12.93
N ARG A 4 16.04 -18.16 -12.77
CA ARG A 4 14.61 -17.91 -12.80
C ARG A 4 14.07 -17.93 -11.38
N TYR A 5 13.48 -16.83 -10.96
CA TYR A 5 12.74 -16.74 -9.72
C TYR A 5 11.48 -17.62 -9.79
N ILE A 6 11.32 -18.55 -8.85
CA ILE A 6 10.22 -19.54 -8.86
C ILE A 6 9.04 -19.01 -8.03
N ARG A 7 7.90 -18.75 -8.68
CA ARG A 7 6.68 -18.19 -8.05
C ARG A 7 5.42 -18.95 -8.49
N VAL A 8 5.36 -20.24 -8.14
CA VAL A 8 4.32 -21.19 -8.63
C VAL A 8 2.89 -20.67 -8.44
N ASN A 9 2.56 -20.17 -7.24
CA ASN A 9 1.20 -19.73 -6.92
C ASN A 9 0.82 -18.42 -7.63
N ILE A 10 1.77 -17.50 -7.81
CA ILE A 10 1.53 -16.26 -8.55
C ILE A 10 1.39 -16.55 -10.04
N ASP A 11 2.21 -17.44 -10.61
CA ASP A 11 2.09 -17.85 -12.01
C ASP A 11 0.73 -18.52 -12.27
N ALA A 12 0.21 -19.31 -11.32
CA ALA A 12 -1.13 -19.90 -11.40
C ALA A 12 -2.24 -18.84 -11.37
N LEU A 13 -2.11 -17.79 -10.57
CA LEU A 13 -3.04 -16.65 -10.56
C LEU A 13 -3.00 -15.86 -11.87
N VAL A 14 -1.80 -15.60 -12.41
CA VAL A 14 -1.59 -14.89 -13.67
C VAL A 14 -2.27 -15.61 -14.84
N ARG A 15 -2.22 -16.95 -14.90
CA ARG A 15 -2.90 -17.73 -15.96
C ARG A 15 -4.43 -17.57 -15.99
N LYS A 16 -5.04 -17.12 -14.88
CA LYS A 16 -6.49 -16.92 -14.76
C LYS A 16 -6.89 -15.44 -14.75
N SER A 17 -5.94 -14.53 -14.97
CA SER A 17 -6.13 -13.09 -14.78
C SER A 17 -5.59 -12.29 -15.97
N LEU A 18 -6.01 -11.03 -16.08
CA LEU A 18 -5.38 -10.07 -16.98
C LEU A 18 -4.07 -9.54 -16.37
N LEU A 19 -2.94 -9.75 -17.04
CA LEU A 19 -1.64 -9.24 -16.60
C LEU A 19 -1.32 -7.87 -17.23
N LEU A 20 -1.26 -6.84 -16.40
CA LEU A 20 -0.77 -5.51 -16.80
C LEU A 20 0.76 -5.46 -16.69
N LYS A 21 1.44 -5.51 -17.85
CA LYS A 21 2.93 -5.44 -17.90
C LYS A 21 3.51 -4.05 -17.63
N LYS A 22 2.66 -3.01 -17.64
CA LYS A 22 3.03 -1.60 -17.45
C LYS A 22 2.13 -0.98 -16.40
N ALA A 23 2.38 -1.30 -15.13
CA ALA A 23 1.70 -0.73 -13.98
C ALA A 23 2.71 0.06 -13.13
N TYR A 24 2.44 1.34 -12.90
CA TYR A 24 3.34 2.26 -12.19
C TYR A 24 2.63 2.89 -11.00
N VAL A 25 3.36 3.07 -9.89
CA VAL A 25 2.90 3.85 -8.74
C VAL A 25 3.11 5.34 -8.99
N GLN A 26 2.31 6.19 -8.33
CA GLN A 26 2.44 7.64 -8.49
C GLN A 26 3.68 8.19 -7.77
N GLN A 27 4.07 7.57 -6.66
CA GLN A 27 5.30 7.87 -5.93
C GLN A 27 5.85 6.60 -5.30
N ALA A 28 7.16 6.37 -5.40
CA ALA A 28 7.83 5.16 -4.90
C ALA A 28 8.10 5.22 -3.38
N LEU A 29 7.10 5.62 -2.60
CA LEU A 29 7.13 5.67 -1.14
C LEU A 29 5.82 5.12 -0.57
N CYS A 30 5.89 4.38 0.54
CA CYS A 30 4.75 3.56 0.97
C CYS A 30 3.51 4.38 1.36
N SER A 31 3.64 5.44 2.17
CA SER A 31 2.48 6.28 2.55
C SER A 31 1.87 7.03 1.35
N PRO A 32 2.65 7.77 0.52
CA PRO A 32 2.11 8.45 -0.67
C PRO A 32 1.46 7.49 -1.67
N SER A 33 2.10 6.34 -1.95
CA SER A 33 1.59 5.34 -2.90
C SER A 33 0.25 4.75 -2.45
N ARG A 34 0.18 4.32 -1.18
CA ARG A 34 -1.02 3.69 -0.61
C ARG A 34 -2.17 4.68 -0.51
N THR A 35 -1.89 5.88 0.00
CA THR A 35 -2.90 6.96 0.08
C THR A 35 -3.41 7.32 -1.30
N SER A 36 -2.52 7.46 -2.28
CA SER A 36 -2.89 7.77 -3.67
C SER A 36 -3.84 6.73 -4.25
N PHE A 37 -3.47 5.45 -4.15
CA PHE A 37 -4.28 4.35 -4.66
C PHE A 37 -5.62 4.23 -3.94
N LEU A 38 -5.63 4.20 -2.61
CA LEU A 38 -6.83 3.94 -1.82
C LEU A 38 -7.85 5.10 -1.86
N THR A 39 -7.40 6.33 -2.10
CA THR A 39 -8.28 7.50 -2.28
C THR A 39 -8.59 7.80 -3.74
N SER A 40 -7.93 7.12 -4.69
CA SER A 40 -7.99 7.41 -6.13
C SER A 40 -7.61 8.86 -6.46
N ARG A 41 -6.61 9.42 -5.77
CA ARG A 41 -6.10 10.79 -5.95
C ARG A 41 -4.59 10.78 -6.09
N ARG A 42 -4.04 11.65 -6.92
CA ARG A 42 -2.58 11.76 -7.07
C ARG A 42 -1.96 12.39 -5.80
N PRO A 43 -0.65 12.16 -5.53
CA PRO A 43 0.06 12.83 -4.43
C PRO A 43 -0.14 14.35 -4.40
N ASP A 44 -0.18 15.00 -5.57
CA ASP A 44 -0.43 16.44 -5.72
C ASP A 44 -1.80 16.90 -5.20
N THR A 45 -2.77 15.98 -5.10
CA THR A 45 -4.11 16.24 -4.55
C THR A 45 -4.25 15.74 -3.11
N THR A 46 -3.54 14.67 -2.74
CA THR A 46 -3.57 14.14 -1.37
C THR A 46 -2.66 14.92 -0.44
N HIS A 47 -1.70 15.68 -0.98
CA HIS A 47 -0.63 16.37 -0.27
C HIS A 47 0.15 15.46 0.70
N VAL A 48 0.18 14.15 0.42
CA VAL A 48 0.98 13.18 1.18
C VAL A 48 2.23 12.84 0.37
N TYR A 49 3.37 13.35 0.81
CA TYR A 49 4.67 13.14 0.17
C TYR A 49 5.68 12.39 1.05
N ASP A 50 5.35 12.20 2.33
CA ASP A 50 6.19 11.60 3.37
C ASP A 50 5.46 10.44 4.08
N LEU A 51 6.04 9.97 5.20
CA LEU A 51 5.51 8.86 6.01
C LEU A 51 4.70 9.32 7.25
N GLU A 52 4.51 10.62 7.44
CA GLU A 52 3.99 11.20 8.68
C GLU A 52 2.70 12.00 8.46
N THR A 53 2.32 12.22 7.20
CA THR A 53 1.17 13.03 6.83
C THR A 53 -0.10 12.21 6.61
N TYR A 54 -1.18 12.58 7.32
CA TYR A 54 -2.51 11.99 7.14
C TYR A 54 -3.41 12.88 6.27
N TRP A 55 -3.82 12.37 5.10
CA TRP A 55 -4.50 13.16 4.06
C TRP A 55 -5.79 13.85 4.53
N ARG A 56 -6.56 13.24 5.45
CA ARG A 56 -7.81 13.85 5.95
C ARG A 56 -7.56 15.10 6.78
N LYS A 57 -6.35 15.27 7.34
CA LYS A 57 -5.97 16.44 8.14
C LYS A 57 -5.39 17.56 7.29
N VAL A 58 -4.69 17.24 6.20
CA VAL A 58 -3.95 18.23 5.38
C VAL A 58 -4.63 18.62 4.08
N SER A 59 -5.54 17.78 3.58
CA SER A 59 -6.14 17.96 2.25
C SER A 59 -7.65 18.00 2.34
N GLY A 60 -8.30 16.84 2.35
CA GLY A 60 -9.75 16.77 2.32
C GLY A 60 -10.28 15.41 2.70
N ASN A 61 -11.59 15.37 2.95
CA ASN A 61 -12.30 14.17 3.40
C ASN A 61 -12.60 13.21 2.23
N PHE A 62 -11.56 12.74 1.54
CA PHE A 62 -11.70 11.88 0.35
C PHE A 62 -12.24 10.50 0.74
N THR A 63 -13.20 10.00 -0.05
CA THR A 63 -13.73 8.65 0.17
C THR A 63 -12.70 7.62 -0.30
N THR A 64 -12.39 6.65 0.56
CA THR A 64 -11.49 5.54 0.21
C THR A 64 -12.26 4.40 -0.48
N ILE A 65 -11.56 3.55 -1.22
CA ILE A 65 -12.12 2.32 -1.81
C ILE A 65 -12.88 1.48 -0.76
N PRO A 66 -12.29 1.10 0.39
CA PRO A 66 -13.01 0.35 1.42
C PRO A 66 -14.19 1.14 2.01
N GLN A 67 -14.05 2.45 2.25
CA GLN A 67 -15.18 3.27 2.72
C GLN A 67 -16.34 3.27 1.74
N TYR A 68 -16.07 3.30 0.43
CA TYR A 68 -17.10 3.19 -0.60
C TYR A 68 -17.83 1.85 -0.52
N PHE A 69 -17.10 0.73 -0.46
CA PHE A 69 -17.73 -0.58 -0.33
C PHE A 69 -18.54 -0.73 0.95
N LYS A 70 -18.04 -0.23 2.08
CA LYS A 70 -18.75 -0.21 3.37
C LYS A 70 -20.08 0.54 3.26
N LYS A 71 -20.08 1.73 2.65
CA LYS A 71 -21.31 2.51 2.41
C LYS A 71 -22.34 1.78 1.55
N HIS A 72 -21.90 0.85 0.69
CA HIS A 72 -22.76 0.03 -0.18
C HIS A 72 -23.04 -1.36 0.41
N GLY A 73 -23.14 -1.47 1.73
CA GLY A 73 -23.59 -2.67 2.43
C GLY A 73 -22.60 -3.83 2.47
N ARG A 74 -21.41 -3.71 1.87
CA ARG A 74 -20.38 -4.75 1.95
C ARG A 74 -19.69 -4.74 3.31
N LEU A 75 -19.27 -5.92 3.73
CA LEU A 75 -18.32 -6.04 4.82
C LEU A 75 -16.94 -5.60 4.33
N THR A 76 -16.22 -4.81 5.13
CA THR A 76 -14.87 -4.37 4.81
C THR A 76 -13.93 -4.74 5.95
N ALA A 77 -12.84 -5.44 5.63
CA ALA A 77 -11.83 -5.87 6.60
C ALA A 77 -10.41 -5.60 6.08
N SER A 78 -9.51 -5.29 7.01
CA SER A 78 -8.10 -4.95 6.76
C SER A 78 -7.20 -5.85 7.60
N ILE A 79 -6.29 -6.57 6.95
CA ILE A 79 -5.34 -7.49 7.59
C ILE A 79 -3.93 -7.19 7.05
N GLY A 80 -3.00 -6.84 7.92
CA GLY A 80 -1.66 -6.42 7.51
C GLY A 80 -1.58 -4.92 7.20
N LYS A 81 -0.52 -4.50 6.50
CA LYS A 81 -0.19 -3.07 6.30
C LYS A 81 -0.94 -2.44 5.11
N ILE A 82 -2.27 -2.30 5.18
CA ILE A 82 -3.06 -1.73 4.08
C ILE A 82 -2.82 -0.23 3.92
N PHE A 83 -3.16 0.59 4.91
CA PHE A 83 -2.65 1.96 5.00
C PHE A 83 -1.26 1.97 5.64
N HIS A 84 -0.51 3.05 5.39
CA HIS A 84 0.68 3.32 6.17
C HIS A 84 0.25 3.80 7.57
N PRO A 85 0.80 3.25 8.65
CA PRO A 85 0.51 3.77 9.99
C PRO A 85 1.06 5.18 10.15
N VAL A 86 0.19 6.17 10.26
CA VAL A 86 0.55 7.58 10.43
C VAL A 86 -0.14 8.12 11.68
N GLY A 87 0.62 8.43 12.74
CA GLY A 87 0.07 8.93 14.01
C GLY A 87 -1.21 8.20 14.43
N ASP A 88 -2.26 8.98 14.74
CA ASP A 88 -3.58 8.46 15.15
C ASP A 88 -4.53 8.20 13.96
N SER A 89 -4.02 7.88 12.77
CA SER A 89 -4.86 7.57 11.61
C SER A 89 -5.65 6.26 11.78
N HIS A 90 -5.17 5.34 12.64
CA HIS A 90 -5.83 4.07 12.96
C HIS A 90 -6.34 3.29 11.73
N ASP A 91 -5.52 3.19 10.68
CA ASP A 91 -5.88 2.55 9.39
C ASP A 91 -7.17 3.15 8.78
N ASP A 92 -7.41 4.46 8.98
CA ASP A 92 -8.61 5.20 8.57
C ASP A 92 -9.91 4.77 9.26
N ALA A 93 -9.81 4.23 10.48
CA ALA A 93 -10.98 4.00 11.32
C ALA A 93 -11.63 5.34 11.76
N PRO A 94 -12.97 5.41 11.89
CA PRO A 94 -13.95 4.35 11.66
C PRO A 94 -14.50 4.33 10.21
N PHE A 95 -13.90 5.08 9.28
CA PHE A 95 -14.48 5.33 7.96
C PHE A 95 -14.36 4.14 7.01
N SER A 96 -13.18 3.52 6.93
CA SER A 96 -12.88 2.50 5.91
C SER A 96 -13.43 1.11 6.24
N TRP A 97 -13.34 0.69 7.51
CA TRP A 97 -13.49 -0.73 7.87
C TRP A 97 -14.73 -1.01 8.71
N THR A 98 -15.33 -2.18 8.50
CA THR A 98 -16.47 -2.71 9.26
C THR A 98 -15.98 -3.50 10.45
N ASP A 99 -15.02 -4.38 10.21
CA ASP A 99 -14.28 -5.09 11.25
C ASP A 99 -12.97 -4.38 11.58
N PRO A 100 -12.46 -4.54 12.81
CA PRO A 100 -11.20 -3.93 13.21
C PRO A 100 -10.06 -4.39 12.31
N TYR A 101 -9.13 -3.46 12.13
CA TYR A 101 -7.83 -3.68 11.52
C TYR A 101 -7.02 -4.73 12.30
N ILE A 102 -6.53 -5.75 11.61
CA ILE A 102 -5.67 -6.79 12.19
C ILE A 102 -4.23 -6.56 11.74
N MET A 103 -3.37 -6.21 12.69
CA MET A 103 -1.91 -6.24 12.51
C MET A 103 -1.27 -7.19 13.50
N PRO A 104 -0.81 -8.36 13.04
CA PRO A 104 -0.05 -9.25 13.89
C PRO A 104 1.26 -8.59 14.36
N ARG A 105 1.69 -8.93 15.58
CA ARG A 105 3.00 -8.53 16.07
C ARG A 105 4.09 -9.13 15.19
N ALA A 106 5.05 -8.28 14.79
CA ALA A 106 6.25 -8.69 14.08
C ALA A 106 7.00 -9.79 14.87
N SER A 107 7.57 -10.74 14.13
CA SER A 107 8.47 -11.74 14.72
C SER A 107 9.71 -11.07 15.30
N ARG A 108 10.35 -11.67 16.31
CA ARG A 108 11.65 -11.19 16.82
C ARG A 108 12.75 -11.17 15.76
N TYR A 109 12.52 -11.89 14.67
CA TYR A 109 13.42 -12.02 13.54
C TYR A 109 13.30 -10.88 12.53
N GLU A 110 12.26 -10.05 12.62
CA GLU A 110 12.04 -8.89 11.74
C GLU A 110 12.67 -7.63 12.34
N VAL A 111 14.01 -7.63 12.40
CA VAL A 111 14.81 -6.52 12.94
C VAL A 111 15.21 -5.53 11.86
N SER A 112 15.46 -4.29 12.26
CA SER A 112 15.77 -3.19 11.35
C SER A 112 17.10 -3.29 10.62
N GLU A 113 18.05 -3.96 11.26
CA GLU A 113 19.46 -3.97 10.90
C GLU A 113 19.79 -5.03 9.85
N ILE A 114 18.91 -6.02 9.68
CA ILE A 114 19.15 -7.18 8.84
C ILE A 114 18.07 -7.23 7.75
N SER A 115 18.47 -7.08 6.49
CA SER A 115 17.54 -7.11 5.34
C SER A 115 17.08 -8.52 4.97
N TRP A 116 17.88 -9.55 5.30
CA TRP A 116 17.54 -10.95 5.09
C TRP A 116 18.12 -11.84 6.19
N MET A 117 17.35 -12.83 6.62
CA MET A 117 17.81 -13.86 7.54
C MET A 117 17.17 -15.18 7.14
N TYR A 118 17.97 -16.25 7.16
CA TYR A 118 17.45 -17.60 7.02
C TYR A 118 17.01 -18.12 8.38
N LEU A 119 15.82 -18.70 8.43
CA LEU A 119 15.25 -19.32 9.63
C LEU A 119 14.94 -20.78 9.33
N ASN A 120 15.22 -21.65 10.29
CA ASN A 120 14.81 -23.05 10.19
C ASN A 120 13.35 -23.24 10.65
N ASP A 121 12.80 -24.43 10.37
CA ASP A 121 11.40 -24.74 10.66
C ASP A 121 11.05 -24.64 12.16
N SER A 122 11.97 -25.03 13.05
CA SER A 122 11.75 -24.93 14.50
C SER A 122 11.63 -23.47 14.94
N GLN A 123 12.47 -22.58 14.40
CA GLN A 123 12.40 -21.15 14.67
C GLN A 123 11.10 -20.53 14.14
N LEU A 124 10.70 -20.89 12.91
CA LEU A 124 9.44 -20.42 12.31
C LEU A 124 8.21 -20.95 13.04
N LEU A 125 8.26 -22.17 13.58
CA LEU A 125 7.17 -22.74 14.37
C LEU A 125 7.01 -22.00 15.71
N ASN A 126 8.13 -21.65 16.35
CA ASN A 126 8.15 -20.97 17.64
C ASN A 126 7.77 -19.49 17.54
N ASP A 127 8.24 -18.77 16.50
CA ASP A 127 7.89 -17.37 16.27
C ASP A 127 7.67 -17.09 14.78
N PRO A 128 6.47 -17.42 14.25
CA PRO A 128 6.15 -17.27 12.83
C PRO A 128 6.35 -15.85 12.34
N LEU A 129 6.74 -15.70 11.07
CA LEU A 129 6.86 -14.39 10.46
C LEU A 129 5.49 -13.69 10.41
N VAL A 130 5.51 -12.36 10.40
CA VAL A 130 4.29 -11.54 10.33
C VAL A 130 3.43 -11.92 9.13
N ASP A 131 4.07 -12.27 8.03
CA ASP A 131 3.44 -12.65 6.77
C ASP A 131 2.68 -13.97 6.89
N ASP A 132 3.21 -14.96 7.61
CA ASP A 132 2.52 -16.23 7.90
C ASP A 132 1.30 -15.98 8.80
N LYS A 133 1.47 -15.09 9.79
CA LYS A 133 0.39 -14.67 10.70
C LYS A 133 -0.72 -13.95 9.92
N ILE A 134 -0.37 -13.06 8.99
CA ILE A 134 -1.32 -12.34 8.12
C ILE A 134 -2.05 -13.31 7.20
N ALA A 135 -1.35 -14.27 6.58
CA ALA A 135 -1.95 -15.25 5.70
C ALA A 135 -2.96 -16.13 6.45
N LYS A 136 -2.61 -16.63 7.63
CA LYS A 136 -3.51 -17.40 8.50
C LYS A 136 -4.73 -16.57 8.91
N ALA A 137 -4.52 -15.33 9.34
CA ALA A 137 -5.62 -14.42 9.70
C ALA A 137 -6.58 -14.16 8.53
N ALA A 138 -6.05 -14.02 7.30
CA ALA A 138 -6.87 -13.86 6.11
C ALA A 138 -7.70 -15.10 5.79
N VAL A 139 -7.13 -16.31 5.92
CA VAL A 139 -7.88 -17.57 5.75
C VAL A 139 -8.99 -17.67 6.79
N SER A 140 -8.70 -17.38 8.07
CA SER A 140 -9.72 -17.40 9.13
C SER A 140 -10.81 -16.37 8.90
N ALA A 141 -10.48 -15.17 8.42
CA ALA A 141 -11.47 -14.16 8.07
C ALA A 141 -12.40 -14.63 6.93
N LEU A 142 -11.84 -15.22 5.88
CA LEU A 142 -12.63 -15.79 4.77
C LEU A 142 -13.54 -16.93 5.23
N GLN A 143 -13.04 -17.82 6.10
CA GLN A 143 -13.85 -18.88 6.70
C GLN A 143 -15.02 -18.31 7.50
N ASN A 144 -14.77 -17.28 8.32
CA ASN A 144 -15.81 -16.62 9.11
C ASN A 144 -16.86 -15.91 8.23
N PHE A 145 -16.45 -15.35 7.08
CA PHE A 145 -17.38 -14.77 6.12
C PHE A 145 -18.23 -15.84 5.43
N ALA A 146 -17.67 -17.03 5.20
CA ALA A 146 -18.36 -18.15 4.56
C ALA A 146 -19.33 -18.89 5.50
N THR A 147 -18.99 -19.06 6.78
CA THR A 147 -19.76 -19.88 7.74
C THR A 147 -21.00 -19.19 8.32
N GLY A 148 -21.38 -18.01 7.82
CA GLY A 148 -22.66 -17.39 8.15
C GLY A 148 -22.75 -16.82 9.57
N GLY A 149 -21.63 -16.38 10.15
CA GLY A 149 -21.61 -15.70 11.45
C GLY A 149 -22.27 -14.30 11.42
N LYS A 150 -21.67 -13.33 12.11
CA LYS A 150 -22.15 -11.93 12.23
C LYS A 150 -22.49 -11.23 10.89
N TYR A 151 -22.03 -11.78 9.76
CA TYR A 151 -22.10 -11.17 8.43
C TYR A 151 -22.63 -12.10 7.34
N ALA A 152 -23.43 -13.12 7.71
CA ALA A 152 -24.04 -14.04 6.76
C ALA A 152 -24.67 -13.32 5.57
N ASN A 153 -24.48 -13.86 4.37
CA ASN A 153 -25.04 -13.37 3.10
C ASN A 153 -24.63 -11.93 2.69
N ARG A 154 -23.63 -11.32 3.34
CA ARG A 154 -23.09 -10.03 2.91
C ARG A 154 -21.87 -10.23 2.01
N PRO A 155 -21.82 -9.59 0.83
CA PRO A 155 -20.59 -9.55 0.05
C PRO A 155 -19.49 -8.84 0.84
N PHE A 156 -18.24 -9.28 0.69
CA PHE A 156 -17.10 -8.74 1.42
C PHE A 156 -16.09 -8.05 0.49
N PHE A 157 -15.33 -7.12 1.07
CA PHE A 157 -14.11 -6.55 0.55
C PHE A 157 -13.02 -6.81 1.60
N LEU A 158 -12.10 -7.72 1.30
CA LEU A 158 -10.98 -8.06 2.16
C LEU A 158 -9.69 -7.50 1.56
N ALA A 159 -9.04 -6.61 2.28
CA ALA A 159 -7.71 -6.14 1.96
C ALA A 159 -6.70 -6.87 2.85
N SER A 160 -5.81 -7.65 2.24
CA SER A 160 -4.71 -8.31 2.93
C SER A 160 -3.39 -8.07 2.21
N ILE A 161 -2.33 -7.75 2.95
CA ILE A 161 -1.00 -7.58 2.36
C ILE A 161 0.09 -8.22 3.20
N VAL A 162 0.89 -9.00 2.50
CA VAL A 162 2.15 -9.59 2.96
C VAL A 162 3.22 -8.51 2.88
N THR A 163 3.86 -8.20 4.00
CA THR A 163 4.77 -7.08 4.18
C THR A 163 6.20 -7.35 3.70
N GLY A 164 6.62 -8.61 3.55
CA GLY A 164 8.01 -8.97 3.23
C GLY A 164 8.97 -8.57 4.35
N THR A 165 10.22 -9.04 4.30
CA THR A 165 11.25 -8.67 5.28
C THR A 165 11.42 -7.15 5.32
N ARG A 166 11.09 -6.54 6.45
CA ARG A 166 11.19 -5.10 6.65
C ARG A 166 12.62 -4.77 7.04
N SER A 167 13.39 -4.08 6.19
CA SER A 167 14.50 -3.27 6.70
C SER A 167 13.88 -2.08 7.44
N GLY A 168 13.73 -2.23 8.75
CA GLY A 168 13.90 -1.16 9.72
C GLY A 168 13.44 0.24 9.35
N SER A 169 12.17 0.52 9.59
CA SER A 169 11.73 1.89 9.84
C SER A 169 10.55 1.78 10.78
N ASN A 170 10.83 1.66 12.08
CA ASN A 170 9.91 1.97 13.18
C ASN A 170 10.65 1.91 14.52
N SER A 171 11.43 2.96 14.78
CA SER A 171 11.81 3.42 16.12
C SER A 171 12.38 4.83 16.01
N LEU A 172 11.51 5.81 15.75
CA LEU A 172 11.84 7.22 16.01
C LEU A 172 11.26 7.57 17.38
N THR A 173 11.96 7.13 18.42
CA THR A 173 12.03 7.91 19.64
C THR A 173 12.80 9.18 19.32
N SER A 174 12.22 10.32 19.67
CA SER A 174 12.79 11.66 19.65
C SER A 174 14.31 11.69 19.81
N SER A 175 15.04 11.97 18.73
CA SER A 175 16.29 12.71 18.80
C SER A 175 16.60 13.34 17.44
N THR A 176 16.91 14.62 17.50
CA THR A 176 17.32 15.51 16.44
C THR A 176 18.43 14.92 15.56
N GLY A 177 18.18 14.77 14.27
CA GLY A 177 19.21 14.41 13.28
C GLY A 177 18.70 14.61 11.86
N ARG A 178 18.95 15.80 11.29
CA ARG A 178 18.84 16.04 9.85
C ARG A 178 19.76 15.05 9.13
N ILE A 179 19.20 14.14 8.35
CA ILE A 179 19.95 13.42 7.32
C ILE A 179 19.17 13.56 6.02
N GLY A 180 19.59 14.53 5.20
CA GLY A 180 19.06 14.72 3.87
C GLY A 180 19.45 13.53 2.99
N GLN A 181 18.46 12.89 2.37
CA GLN A 181 18.73 12.07 1.20
C GLN A 181 18.74 12.98 -0.02
N GLU A 182 19.94 13.49 -0.31
CA GLU A 182 20.26 14.14 -1.57
C GLU A 182 20.35 13.06 -2.66
N ILE A 183 19.28 12.88 -3.43
CA ILE A 183 19.33 12.05 -4.63
C ILE A 183 19.92 12.92 -5.74
N THR A 184 21.23 12.77 -5.96
CA THR A 184 21.94 13.33 -7.10
C THR A 184 21.32 12.80 -8.40
N ALA A 185 20.58 13.65 -9.11
CA ALA A 185 20.12 13.36 -10.46
C ALA A 185 21.34 13.22 -11.38
N ARG A 186 21.62 12.00 -11.85
CA ARG A 186 22.65 11.80 -12.88
C ARG A 186 22.16 12.41 -14.19
N ASN A 187 22.97 13.32 -14.73
CA ASN A 187 22.80 13.99 -16.01
C ASN A 187 22.34 13.05 -17.13
N CYS A 188 21.14 13.29 -17.64
CA CYS A 188 20.71 12.79 -18.94
C CYS A 188 21.23 13.76 -20.00
N THR A 189 22.35 13.44 -20.65
CA THR A 189 22.88 14.18 -21.79
C THR A 189 21.91 14.08 -22.96
N THR A 190 21.02 15.06 -23.08
CA THR A 190 20.17 15.22 -24.25
C THR A 190 21.00 15.90 -25.34
N THR A 191 21.25 15.18 -26.43
CA THR A 191 21.84 15.73 -27.64
C THR A 191 20.95 16.87 -28.17
N ARG A 192 21.52 18.07 -28.27
CA ARG A 192 20.88 19.26 -28.86
C ARG A 192 20.42 18.94 -30.28
N ARG A 193 19.12 19.00 -30.52
CA ARG A 193 18.56 19.40 -31.82
C ARG A 193 17.88 20.75 -31.64
N THR A 194 18.26 21.69 -32.51
CA THR A 194 17.83 23.08 -32.55
C THR A 194 16.31 23.22 -32.68
N PRO A 195 15.68 24.22 -32.01
CA PRO A 195 14.24 24.43 -32.11
C PRO A 195 13.91 25.27 -33.35
N THR A 196 13.14 24.70 -34.29
CA THR A 196 12.39 25.49 -35.27
C THR A 196 11.16 26.07 -34.60
N ARG A 197 11.07 27.40 -34.73
CA ARG A 197 10.04 28.31 -34.22
C ARG A 197 8.67 27.96 -34.81
N ILE A 198 7.67 27.66 -33.96
CA ILE A 198 6.26 27.80 -34.34
C ILE A 198 5.58 28.73 -33.33
N THR A 199 5.11 29.83 -33.89
CA THR A 199 4.42 30.95 -33.26
C THR A 199 2.97 30.60 -32.90
N THR A 200 2.60 30.96 -31.67
CA THR A 200 1.28 31.46 -31.20
C THR A 200 -0.02 30.76 -31.63
N TRP A 201 -0.81 30.30 -30.65
CA TRP A 201 -2.27 30.52 -30.63
C TRP A 201 -2.83 30.50 -29.19
N ARG A 202 -3.82 31.37 -28.95
CA ARG A 202 -4.37 31.84 -27.67
C ARG A 202 -5.39 30.87 -27.03
N PRO A 203 -5.74 31.05 -25.74
CA PRO A 203 -6.66 30.18 -25.01
C PRO A 203 -8.13 30.58 -25.24
N THR A 204 -9.01 29.60 -25.40
CA THR A 204 -10.47 29.77 -25.25
C THR A 204 -11.08 28.60 -24.50
N THR A 205 -11.47 28.90 -23.26
CA THR A 205 -12.79 28.71 -22.62
C THR A 205 -13.57 27.40 -22.78
N ARG A 206 -13.93 26.84 -21.60
CA ARG A 206 -15.13 26.08 -21.22
C ARG A 206 -15.59 24.89 -22.09
N LEU A 207 -15.63 23.73 -21.45
CA LEU A 207 -16.82 22.86 -21.50
C LEU A 207 -17.05 22.21 -20.12
N GLN A 208 -18.21 22.53 -19.53
CA GLN A 208 -18.90 21.72 -18.51
C GLN A 208 -19.93 20.82 -19.23
N ILE A 209 -20.45 19.85 -18.47
CA ILE A 209 -21.68 19.05 -18.66
C ILE A 209 -21.43 17.81 -19.56
N LEU A 210 -21.69 16.55 -19.20
CA LEU A 210 -22.52 15.88 -18.18
C LEU A 210 -21.73 14.85 -17.36
#